data_AF-A0A942ST77-F1
#
_entry.id   AF-A0A942ST77-F1
#
_cell.length_a   1.000
_cell.length_b   1.000
_cell.length_c   1.000
_cell.angle_alpha   90.00
_cell.angle_beta   90.00
_cell.angle_gamma   90.00
#
_symmetry.space_group_name_H-M   'P 1'
#
loop_
_entity.id
_entity.type
_entity.pdbx_description
1 polymer ?
#
loop_
_entity_poly.entity_id
_entity_poly.type
_entity_poly.pdbx_seq_one_letter_code
_entity_poly.pdbx_strand_id
1 'polypeptide(L)'
;MHKINRKYSDLNSFERFAIKSVWPAYIGCILAILYAVFVRFLEAAGVGIIYTYGRVKDPESLYIASYLAGVFIMLCGFCLLGLVKPWGKSIPQWIPLIGGKKIHPSVMLTPTLFGTAFLLAHGVSGMLTKALYLTGLITIHFYGWAELDPRALALWDLFFYEPWFFLMGILAGLSAVHYAFASSITLLWIRRCTISFLLLVLLLSIFFVLGIIFDYRKFVF
;
A
#
# COMPACT_ATOMS: atom_id res chain seq x y z
N MET A 1 4.41 14.77 -37.74
CA MET A 1 5.40 14.72 -36.64
C MET A 1 5.32 15.89 -35.63
N HIS A 2 4.62 17.00 -35.94
CA HIS A 2 4.63 18.23 -35.11
C HIS A 2 3.68 18.23 -33.88
N LYS A 3 2.69 17.33 -33.80
CA LYS A 3 1.68 17.28 -32.71
C LYS A 3 2.12 16.54 -31.44
N ILE A 4 3.17 15.72 -31.52
CA ILE A 4 3.67 14.93 -30.37
C ILE A 4 4.51 15.81 -29.42
N ASN A 5 5.22 16.83 -29.94
CA ASN A 5 6.11 17.67 -29.15
C ASN A 5 5.41 18.64 -28.18
N ARG A 6 4.20 19.12 -28.48
CA ARG A 6 3.45 20.00 -27.55
C ARG A 6 2.93 19.29 -26.30
N LYS A 7 2.74 17.97 -26.33
CA LYS A 7 2.18 17.24 -25.18
C LYS A 7 3.18 17.09 -24.01
N TYR A 8 4.48 17.30 -24.27
CA TYR A 8 5.55 17.10 -23.30
C TYR A 8 6.21 18.41 -22.80
N SER A 9 5.97 19.55 -23.45
CA SER A 9 6.53 20.85 -23.04
C SER A 9 5.99 21.30 -21.68
N ASP A 10 4.72 20.98 -21.40
CA ASP A 10 4.00 21.49 -20.22
C ASP A 10 4.16 20.59 -18.99
N LEU A 11 4.90 19.48 -19.14
CA LEU A 11 5.13 18.52 -18.08
C LEU A 11 6.33 18.94 -17.23
N ASN A 12 6.21 18.77 -15.91
CA ASN A 12 7.38 18.88 -15.03
C ASN A 12 8.23 17.59 -15.08
N SER A 13 9.39 17.61 -14.42
CA SER A 13 10.31 16.46 -14.43
C SER A 13 9.69 15.19 -13.83
N PHE A 14 8.87 15.33 -12.78
CA PHE A 14 8.17 14.20 -12.17
C PHE A 14 7.14 13.58 -13.12
N GLU A 15 6.34 14.40 -13.81
CA GLU A 15 5.32 13.93 -14.75
C GLU A 15 5.95 13.19 -15.94
N ARG A 16 7.07 13.71 -16.47
CA ARG A 16 7.85 13.01 -17.52
C ARG A 16 8.37 11.66 -17.04
N PHE A 17 8.83 11.59 -15.80
CA PHE A 17 9.30 10.35 -15.19
C PHE A 17 8.14 9.37 -15.02
N ALA A 18 7.04 9.78 -14.39
CA ALA A 18 5.88 8.92 -14.09
C ALA A 18 5.26 8.31 -15.35
N ILE A 19 5.18 9.06 -16.46
CA ILE A 19 4.67 8.53 -17.75
C ILE A 19 5.51 7.35 -18.25
N LYS A 20 6.83 7.35 -18.02
CA LYS A 20 7.74 6.29 -18.50
C LYS A 20 7.91 5.15 -17.49
N SER A 21 7.51 5.35 -16.23
CA SER A 21 7.75 4.41 -15.14
C SER A 21 6.71 3.30 -15.08
N VAL A 22 6.89 2.26 -15.90
CA VAL A 22 6.14 0.99 -15.77
C VAL A 22 6.75 0.04 -14.74
N TRP A 23 8.04 0.20 -14.45
CA TRP A 23 8.80 -0.61 -13.50
C TRP A 23 8.20 -0.66 -12.08
N PRO A 24 7.55 0.39 -11.53
CA PRO A 24 7.00 0.35 -10.17
C PRO A 24 5.92 -0.71 -10.01
N ALA A 25 5.15 -1.00 -11.06
CA ALA A 25 4.13 -2.05 -11.04
C ALA A 25 4.75 -3.44 -10.89
N TYR A 26 5.84 -3.71 -11.62
CA TYR A 26 6.55 -4.99 -11.55
C TYR A 26 7.24 -5.17 -10.20
N ILE A 27 7.98 -4.15 -9.75
CA ILE A 27 8.64 -4.20 -8.44
C ILE A 27 7.61 -4.30 -7.32
N GLY A 28 6.53 -3.52 -7.39
CA GLY A 28 5.44 -3.59 -6.42
C GLY A 28 4.78 -4.97 -6.37
N CYS A 29 4.54 -5.61 -7.53
CA CYS A 29 4.03 -6.97 -7.57
C CYS A 29 5.01 -7.98 -6.92
N ILE A 30 6.31 -7.89 -7.21
CA ILE A 30 7.32 -8.76 -6.62
C ILE A 30 7.37 -8.56 -5.10
N LEU A 31 7.43 -7.31 -4.63
CA LEU A 31 7.45 -7.01 -3.20
C LEU A 31 6.15 -7.45 -2.50
N ALA A 32 4.99 -7.32 -3.13
CA ALA A 32 3.75 -7.87 -2.57
C ALA A 32 3.82 -9.39 -2.39
N ILE A 33 4.36 -10.13 -3.37
CA ILE A 33 4.54 -11.59 -3.28
C ILE A 33 5.55 -11.93 -2.18
N LEU A 34 6.69 -11.25 -2.14
CA LEU A 34 7.71 -11.49 -1.12
C LEU A 34 7.14 -11.25 0.29
N TYR A 35 6.38 -10.17 0.48
CA TYR A 35 5.74 -9.88 1.76
C TYR A 35 4.67 -10.92 2.12
N ALA A 36 3.81 -11.27 1.16
CA ALA A 36 2.78 -12.29 1.37
C ALA A 36 3.40 -13.63 1.78
N VAL A 37 4.50 -14.04 1.15
CA VAL A 37 5.17 -15.31 1.47
C VAL A 37 5.94 -15.21 2.79
N PHE A 38 6.93 -14.32 2.86
CA PHE A 38 7.90 -14.31 3.96
C PHE A 38 7.39 -13.71 5.26
N VAL A 39 6.40 -12.82 5.18
CA VAL A 39 5.75 -12.28 6.38
C VAL A 39 4.49 -13.07 6.65
N ARG A 40 3.51 -13.02 5.73
CA ARG A 40 2.15 -13.45 6.05
C ARG A 40 1.94 -14.96 6.04
N PHE A 41 2.44 -15.69 5.04
CA PHE A 41 2.26 -17.13 4.98
C PHE A 41 3.17 -17.87 5.96
N LEU A 42 4.38 -17.35 6.24
CA LEU A 42 5.22 -17.89 7.32
C LEU A 42 4.59 -17.64 8.70
N GLU A 43 3.99 -16.47 8.94
CA GLU A 43 3.18 -16.23 10.13
C GLU A 43 2.01 -17.20 10.22
N ALA A 44 1.25 -17.39 9.13
CA ALA A 44 0.15 -18.33 9.09
C ALA A 44 0.56 -19.78 9.36
N ALA A 45 1.81 -20.14 9.03
CA ALA A 45 2.39 -21.45 9.31
C ALA A 45 2.97 -21.57 10.74
N GLY A 46 2.91 -20.51 11.56
CA GLY A 46 3.46 -20.53 12.92
C GLY A 46 4.98 -20.38 13.02
N VAL A 47 5.66 -19.99 11.94
CA VAL A 47 7.14 -19.89 11.86
C VAL A 47 7.61 -18.46 11.53
N GLY A 48 6.69 -17.50 11.44
CA GLY A 48 6.98 -16.10 11.14
C GLY A 48 7.84 -15.40 12.19
N ILE A 49 8.52 -14.32 11.76
CA ILE A 49 9.45 -13.55 12.61
C ILE A 49 8.76 -12.97 13.86
N ILE A 50 7.46 -12.74 13.79
CA ILE A 50 6.63 -12.24 14.89
C ILE A 50 6.71 -13.14 16.14
N TYR A 51 6.88 -14.45 15.97
CA TYR A 51 6.97 -15.40 17.09
C TYR A 51 8.33 -15.36 17.81
N THR A 52 9.33 -14.69 17.24
CA THR A 52 10.62 -14.47 17.93
C THR A 52 10.51 -13.38 19.00
N TYR A 53 9.52 -12.48 18.89
CA TYR A 53 9.34 -11.36 19.80
C TYR A 53 8.33 -11.64 20.92
N GLY A 54 7.54 -12.71 20.83
CA GLY A 54 6.53 -13.00 21.84
C GLY A 54 5.59 -14.14 21.50
N ARG A 55 4.63 -14.35 22.39
CA ARG A 55 3.55 -15.35 22.26
C ARG A 55 2.21 -14.65 22.20
N VAL A 56 1.38 -15.08 21.26
CA VAL A 56 0.06 -14.48 20.98
C VAL A 56 -0.99 -15.20 21.84
N LYS A 57 -1.98 -14.47 22.35
CA LYS A 57 -3.04 -15.06 23.21
C LYS A 57 -3.90 -16.07 22.46
N ASP A 58 -4.21 -15.74 21.21
CA ASP A 58 -5.02 -16.57 20.32
C ASP A 58 -4.25 -16.79 19.00
N PRO A 59 -3.43 -17.86 18.92
CA PRO A 59 -2.62 -18.13 17.75
C PRO A 59 -3.46 -18.54 16.52
N GLU A 60 -4.61 -19.19 16.72
CA GLU A 60 -5.45 -19.66 15.62
C GLU A 60 -6.05 -18.48 14.83
N SER A 61 -6.60 -17.49 15.54
CA SER A 61 -7.09 -16.26 14.91
C SER A 61 -5.99 -15.53 14.15
N LEU A 62 -4.76 -15.51 14.69
CA LEU A 62 -3.63 -14.90 14.00
C LEU A 62 -3.25 -15.67 12.73
N TYR A 63 -3.25 -17.00 12.75
CA TYR A 63 -2.92 -17.80 11.57
C TYR A 63 -3.91 -17.54 10.42
N ILE A 64 -5.21 -17.53 10.73
CA ILE A 64 -6.26 -17.27 9.74
C ILE A 64 -6.12 -15.83 9.21
N ALA A 65 -5.95 -14.85 10.10
CA ALA A 65 -5.81 -13.45 9.71
C ALA A 65 -4.58 -13.24 8.81
N SER A 66 -3.43 -13.81 9.17
CA SER A 66 -2.21 -13.73 8.37
C SER A 66 -2.37 -14.43 7.02
N TYR A 67 -3.01 -15.59 6.94
CA TYR A 67 -3.27 -16.26 5.66
C TYR A 67 -4.14 -15.39 4.74
N LEU A 68 -5.27 -14.90 5.24
CA LEU A 68 -6.19 -14.05 4.46
C LEU A 68 -5.52 -12.75 4.02
N ALA A 69 -4.74 -12.12 4.90
CA ALA A 69 -3.95 -10.94 4.57
C ALA A 69 -2.90 -11.24 3.48
N GLY A 70 -2.21 -12.37 3.55
CA GLY A 70 -1.24 -12.79 2.54
C GLY A 70 -1.88 -12.97 1.15
N VAL A 71 -3.02 -13.67 1.08
CA VAL A 71 -3.78 -13.82 -0.17
C VAL A 71 -4.21 -12.47 -0.72
N PHE A 72 -4.78 -11.61 0.13
CA PHE A 72 -5.22 -10.27 -0.27
C PHE A 72 -4.08 -9.41 -0.81
N ILE A 73 -2.94 -9.38 -0.12
CA ILE A 73 -1.74 -8.63 -0.54
C ILE A 73 -1.22 -9.14 -1.88
N MET A 74 -1.19 -10.46 -2.08
CA MET A 74 -0.76 -11.05 -3.34
C MET A 74 -1.70 -10.65 -4.49
N LEU A 75 -3.01 -10.67 -4.27
CA LEU A 75 -4.00 -10.18 -5.25
C LEU A 75 -3.79 -8.69 -5.57
N CYS A 76 -3.57 -7.84 -4.55
CA CYS A 76 -3.23 -6.43 -4.76
C CYS A 76 -1.94 -6.27 -5.58
N GLY A 77 -0.94 -7.10 -5.34
CA GLY A 77 0.29 -7.16 -6.13
C GLY A 77 0.03 -7.45 -7.61
N PHE A 78 -0.79 -8.47 -7.90
CA PHE A 78 -1.19 -8.77 -9.28
C PHE A 78 -2.02 -7.65 -9.92
N CYS A 79 -2.87 -6.96 -9.15
CA CYS A 79 -3.62 -5.80 -9.64
C CYS A 79 -2.68 -4.67 -10.11
N LEU A 80 -1.49 -4.50 -9.53
CA LEU A 80 -0.51 -3.53 -10.01
C LEU A 80 -0.05 -3.86 -11.44
N LEU A 81 0.08 -5.14 -11.81
CA LEU A 81 0.41 -5.53 -13.18
C LEU A 81 -0.70 -5.14 -14.16
N GLY A 82 -1.96 -5.16 -13.71
CA GLY A 82 -3.11 -4.68 -14.47
C GLY A 82 -2.94 -3.21 -14.91
N LEU A 83 -2.32 -2.36 -14.08
CA LEU A 83 -2.08 -0.94 -14.37
C LEU A 83 -1.08 -0.70 -15.50
N VAL A 84 -0.28 -1.70 -15.90
CA VAL A 84 0.74 -1.56 -16.96
C VAL A 84 0.51 -2.49 -18.13
N LYS A 85 -0.46 -3.40 -18.06
CA LYS A 85 -0.74 -4.39 -19.09
C LYS A 85 -2.10 -4.15 -19.78
N PRO A 86 -2.32 -4.67 -21.00
CA PRO A 86 -3.56 -4.46 -21.74
C PRO A 86 -4.83 -4.92 -21.00
N TRP A 87 -4.72 -5.98 -20.18
CA TRP A 87 -5.84 -6.55 -19.43
C TRP A 87 -6.39 -5.64 -18.32
N GLY A 88 -5.67 -4.58 -17.94
CA GLY A 88 -6.22 -3.54 -17.06
C GLY A 88 -7.12 -2.53 -17.78
N LYS A 89 -7.04 -2.44 -19.11
CA LYS A 89 -7.84 -1.52 -19.94
C LYS A 89 -9.00 -2.19 -20.66
N SER A 90 -8.90 -3.48 -20.90
CA SER A 90 -9.93 -4.26 -21.57
C SER A 90 -9.98 -5.66 -21.00
N ILE A 91 -11.19 -6.16 -20.83
CA ILE A 91 -11.44 -7.52 -20.36
C ILE A 91 -10.91 -8.50 -21.41
N PRO A 92 -10.11 -9.52 -21.03
CA PRO A 92 -9.60 -10.52 -21.98
C PRO A 92 -10.72 -11.16 -22.81
N GLN A 93 -10.49 -11.39 -24.11
CA GLN A 93 -11.51 -11.89 -25.03
C GLN A 93 -12.05 -13.28 -24.66
N TRP A 94 -11.29 -14.08 -23.91
CA TRP A 94 -11.69 -15.41 -23.47
C TRP A 94 -12.70 -15.41 -22.31
N ILE A 95 -12.97 -14.27 -21.67
CA ILE A 95 -13.94 -14.20 -20.57
C ILE A 95 -15.37 -14.21 -21.14
N PRO A 96 -16.21 -15.21 -20.79
CA PRO A 96 -17.58 -15.28 -21.28
C PRO A 96 -18.38 -14.00 -20.95
N LEU A 97 -19.29 -13.59 -21.84
CA LEU A 97 -20.26 -12.48 -21.69
C LEU A 97 -19.69 -11.04 -21.69
N ILE A 98 -18.45 -10.83 -21.27
CA ILE A 98 -17.85 -9.49 -21.06
C ILE A 98 -16.49 -9.29 -21.74
N GLY A 99 -15.93 -10.33 -22.37
CA GLY A 99 -14.66 -10.25 -23.09
C GLY A 99 -14.63 -9.13 -24.15
N GLY A 100 -13.50 -8.43 -24.23
CA GLY A 100 -13.28 -7.31 -25.15
C GLY A 100 -13.89 -5.97 -24.72
N LYS A 101 -14.71 -5.92 -23.67
CA LYS A 101 -15.23 -4.65 -23.14
C LYS A 101 -14.11 -3.80 -22.53
N LYS A 102 -14.19 -2.49 -22.75
CA LYS A 102 -13.26 -1.52 -22.13
C LYS A 102 -13.58 -1.38 -20.65
N ILE A 103 -12.54 -1.39 -19.83
CA ILE A 103 -12.63 -1.15 -18.39
C ILE A 103 -12.55 0.36 -18.17
N HIS A 104 -13.51 0.92 -17.44
CA HIS A 104 -13.46 2.35 -17.10
C HIS A 104 -12.26 2.61 -16.18
N PRO A 105 -11.43 3.65 -16.42
CA PRO A 105 -10.20 3.87 -15.65
C PRO A 105 -10.39 3.92 -14.13
N SER A 106 -11.55 4.41 -13.66
CA SER A 106 -11.85 4.47 -12.22
C SER A 106 -11.89 3.09 -11.54
N VAL A 107 -12.27 2.02 -12.28
CA VAL A 107 -12.34 0.66 -11.72
C VAL A 107 -10.98 0.19 -11.22
N MET A 108 -9.90 0.60 -11.91
CA MET A 108 -8.53 0.29 -11.51
C MET A 108 -7.97 1.38 -10.59
N LEU A 109 -8.17 2.66 -10.93
CA LEU A 109 -7.59 3.77 -10.19
C LEU A 109 -8.13 3.89 -8.77
N THR A 110 -9.44 3.78 -8.57
CA THR A 110 -10.06 3.98 -7.25
C THR A 110 -9.51 3.01 -6.20
N PRO A 111 -9.57 1.67 -6.39
CA PRO A 111 -9.02 0.75 -5.39
C PRO A 111 -7.50 0.89 -5.23
N THR A 112 -6.76 1.17 -6.32
CA THR A 112 -5.31 1.42 -6.20
C THR A 112 -5.02 2.65 -5.37
N LEU A 113 -5.75 3.75 -5.56
CA LEU A 113 -5.55 4.99 -4.80
C LEU A 113 -5.94 4.79 -3.34
N PHE A 114 -7.04 4.10 -3.03
CA PHE A 114 -7.37 3.74 -1.64
C PHE A 114 -6.27 2.89 -0.99
N GLY A 115 -5.79 1.86 -1.68
CA GLY A 115 -4.66 1.05 -1.21
C GLY A 115 -3.41 1.89 -1.00
N THR A 116 -3.06 2.74 -1.96
CA THR A 116 -1.91 3.66 -1.89
C THR A 116 -2.00 4.56 -0.67
N ALA A 117 -3.17 5.17 -0.44
CA ALA A 117 -3.38 6.08 0.69
C ALA A 117 -3.23 5.33 2.02
N PHE A 118 -3.85 4.16 2.14
CA PHE A 118 -3.72 3.31 3.31
C PHE A 118 -2.26 2.91 3.58
N LEU A 119 -1.54 2.42 2.56
CA LEU A 119 -0.15 1.98 2.68
C LEU A 119 0.78 3.11 3.11
N LEU A 120 0.64 4.30 2.51
CA LEU A 120 1.43 5.48 2.87
C LEU A 120 1.11 5.93 4.30
N ALA A 121 -0.17 6.06 4.64
CA ALA A 121 -0.58 6.50 5.97
C ALA A 121 -0.18 5.50 7.05
N HIS A 122 -0.35 4.20 6.79
CA HIS A 122 0.09 3.12 7.68
C HIS A 122 1.60 3.18 7.92
N GLY A 123 2.41 3.16 6.86
CA GLY A 123 3.87 3.21 7.00
C GLY A 123 4.39 4.47 7.68
N VAL A 124 3.87 5.66 7.33
CA VAL A 124 4.31 6.93 7.96
C VAL A 124 3.91 6.98 9.43
N SER A 125 2.64 6.70 9.74
CA SER A 125 2.16 6.73 11.13
C SER A 125 2.86 5.69 11.99
N GLY A 126 3.09 4.50 11.44
CA GLY A 126 3.87 3.44 12.06
C GLY A 126 5.28 3.87 12.39
N MET A 127 6.06 4.29 11.40
CA MET A 127 7.44 4.77 11.62
C MET A 127 7.49 5.89 12.67
N LEU A 128 6.60 6.88 12.58
CA LEU A 128 6.57 7.98 13.54
C LEU A 128 6.26 7.50 14.96
N THR A 129 5.21 6.70 15.13
CA THR A 129 4.80 6.24 16.47
C THR A 129 5.83 5.29 17.11
N LYS A 130 6.47 4.41 16.33
CA LYS A 130 7.53 3.54 16.85
C LYS A 130 8.77 4.34 17.22
N ALA A 131 9.14 5.35 16.44
CA ALA A 131 10.23 6.26 16.79
C ALA A 131 9.94 7.02 18.10
N LEU A 132 8.73 7.58 18.25
CA LEU A 132 8.31 8.25 19.49
C LEU A 132 8.26 7.30 20.70
N TYR A 133 7.86 6.06 20.49
CA TYR A 133 7.86 5.04 21.54
C TYR A 133 9.29 4.68 21.98
N LEU A 134 10.20 4.46 21.02
CA LEU A 134 11.59 4.10 21.31
C LEU A 134 12.37 5.22 22.00
N THR A 135 11.98 6.49 21.81
CA THR A 135 12.53 7.63 22.56
C THR A 135 11.89 7.84 23.93
N GLY A 136 10.84 7.09 24.28
CA GLY A 136 10.11 7.22 25.53
C GLY A 136 9.14 8.41 25.60
N LEU A 137 8.84 9.05 24.46
CA LEU A 137 7.92 10.19 24.40
C LEU A 137 6.45 9.77 24.49
N ILE A 138 6.12 8.56 24.03
CA ILE A 138 4.78 7.98 24.11
C ILE A 138 4.83 6.54 24.64
N THR A 139 3.69 6.06 25.11
CA THR A 139 3.51 4.64 25.44
C THR A 139 2.60 4.00 24.40
N ILE A 140 2.93 2.78 23.98
CA ILE A 140 2.12 1.99 23.04
C ILE A 140 1.69 0.71 23.74
N HIS A 141 0.40 0.43 23.73
CA HIS A 141 -0.15 -0.83 24.22
C HIS A 141 -0.27 -1.83 23.06
N PHE A 142 0.41 -2.96 23.20
CA PHE A 142 0.35 -4.06 22.24
C PHE A 142 -0.69 -5.08 22.69
N TYR A 143 -1.88 -4.97 22.12
CA TYR A 143 -2.99 -5.89 22.38
C TYR A 143 -2.81 -7.22 21.64
N GLY A 144 -3.40 -8.30 22.17
CA GLY A 144 -3.39 -9.63 21.55
C GLY A 144 -2.19 -10.52 21.93
N TRP A 145 -1.25 -10.00 22.71
CA TRP A 145 -0.04 -10.71 23.13
C TRP A 145 -0.16 -11.24 24.57
N ALA A 146 0.26 -12.49 24.78
CA ALA A 146 0.42 -13.11 26.10
C ALA A 146 1.77 -12.73 26.72
N GLU A 147 2.83 -12.80 25.91
CA GLU A 147 4.19 -12.39 26.24
C GLU A 147 4.73 -11.60 25.04
N LEU A 148 5.45 -10.50 25.29
CA LEU A 148 6.01 -9.67 24.22
C LEU A 148 7.24 -8.93 24.71
N ASP A 149 8.30 -8.89 23.89
CA ASP A 149 9.33 -7.86 23.94
C ASP A 149 8.91 -6.67 23.05
N PRO A 150 8.34 -5.60 23.65
CA PRO A 150 7.78 -4.50 22.88
C PRO A 150 8.86 -3.64 22.23
N ARG A 151 10.10 -3.64 22.77
CA ARG A 151 11.21 -2.87 22.19
C ARG A 151 11.73 -3.56 20.95
N ALA A 152 11.96 -4.87 21.00
CA ALA A 152 12.40 -5.63 19.85
C ALA A 152 11.38 -5.58 18.71
N LEU A 153 10.08 -5.72 19.02
CA LEU A 153 9.01 -5.59 18.03
C LEU A 153 8.97 -4.18 17.43
N ALA A 154 9.07 -3.12 18.24
CA ALA A 154 9.05 -1.75 17.74
C ALA A 154 10.24 -1.44 16.83
N LEU A 155 11.43 -2.02 17.09
CA LEU A 155 12.60 -1.90 16.22
C LEU A 155 12.38 -2.61 14.88
N TRP A 156 11.88 -3.85 14.93
CA TRP A 156 11.52 -4.58 13.71
C TRP A 156 10.50 -3.80 12.87
N ASP A 157 9.48 -3.27 13.53
CA ASP A 157 8.44 -2.49 12.87
C ASP A 157 9.03 -1.24 12.20
N LEU A 158 9.83 -0.47 12.94
CA LEU A 158 10.41 0.78 12.47
C LEU A 158 11.36 0.60 11.28
N PHE A 159 12.17 -0.45 11.28
CA PHE A 159 13.24 -0.62 10.28
C PHE A 159 12.87 -1.50 9.10
N PHE A 160 11.91 -2.41 9.25
CA PHE A 160 11.58 -3.37 8.21
C PHE A 160 10.10 -3.33 7.83
N TYR A 161 9.21 -3.48 8.81
CA TYR A 161 7.79 -3.65 8.52
C TYR A 161 7.16 -2.37 7.95
N GLU A 162 7.24 -1.25 8.67
CA GLU A 162 6.60 0.01 8.29
C GLU A 162 7.22 0.64 7.03
N PRO A 163 8.56 0.64 6.85
CA PRO A 163 9.18 1.06 5.60
C PRO A 163 8.72 0.25 4.39
N TRP A 164 8.41 -1.04 4.56
CA TRP A 164 7.89 -1.87 3.48
C TRP A 164 6.54 -1.37 2.98
N PHE A 165 5.61 -1.06 3.90
CA PHE A 165 4.31 -0.49 3.54
C PHE A 165 4.45 0.87 2.87
N PHE A 166 5.32 1.73 3.40
CA PHE A 166 5.58 3.02 2.81
C PHE A 166 6.11 2.90 1.37
N LEU A 167 7.11 2.04 1.15
CA LEU A 167 7.67 1.78 -0.17
C LEU A 167 6.60 1.22 -1.14
N MET A 168 5.79 0.26 -0.68
CA MET A 168 4.68 -0.27 -1.47
C MET A 168 3.66 0.81 -1.84
N GLY A 169 3.36 1.74 -0.94
CA GLY A 169 2.54 2.90 -1.21
C GLY A 169 3.12 3.78 -2.32
N ILE A 170 4.42 4.08 -2.29
CA ILE A 170 5.08 4.86 -3.35
C ILE A 170 4.98 4.14 -4.70
N LEU A 171 5.27 2.85 -4.74
CA LEU A 171 5.23 2.06 -5.99
C LEU A 171 3.82 1.96 -6.56
N ALA A 172 2.81 1.75 -5.71
CA ALA A 172 1.41 1.74 -6.12
C ALA A 172 0.96 3.11 -6.65
N GLY A 173 1.34 4.19 -5.96
CA GLY A 173 1.04 5.57 -6.38
C GLY A 173 1.66 5.94 -7.72
N LEU A 174 2.94 5.61 -7.94
CA LEU A 174 3.59 5.80 -9.24
C LEU A 174 2.91 4.98 -10.35
N SER A 175 2.51 3.73 -10.06
CA SER A 175 1.76 2.89 -11.00
C SER A 175 0.40 3.49 -11.36
N ALA A 176 -0.31 4.06 -10.37
CA ALA A 176 -1.58 4.73 -10.58
C ALA A 176 -1.44 5.99 -11.46
N VAL A 177 -0.41 6.81 -11.21
CA VAL A 177 -0.14 8.01 -12.01
C VAL A 177 0.20 7.62 -13.45
N HIS A 178 1.05 6.61 -13.65
CA HIS A 178 1.33 6.06 -14.99
C HIS A 178 0.04 5.64 -15.70
N TYR A 179 -0.81 4.85 -15.04
CA TYR A 179 -2.06 4.37 -15.61
C TYR A 179 -3.05 5.50 -15.93
N ALA A 180 -3.12 6.54 -15.09
CA ALA A 180 -3.95 7.72 -15.34
C ALA A 180 -3.54 8.43 -16.65
N PHE A 181 -2.24 8.64 -16.86
CA PHE A 181 -1.73 9.19 -18.12
C PHE A 181 -1.99 8.25 -19.31
N ALA A 182 -1.78 6.94 -19.13
CA ALA A 182 -2.03 5.94 -20.16
C ALA A 182 -3.52 5.76 -20.51
N SER A 183 -4.41 6.27 -19.66
CA SER A 183 -5.87 6.27 -19.81
C SER A 183 -6.43 7.60 -20.34
N SER A 184 -5.56 8.50 -20.81
CA SER A 184 -5.92 9.79 -21.39
C SER A 184 -6.65 10.75 -20.44
N ILE A 185 -6.44 10.63 -19.12
CA ILE A 185 -6.89 11.62 -18.14
C ILE A 185 -6.11 12.92 -18.36
N THR A 186 -6.79 14.08 -18.25
CA THR A 186 -6.14 15.37 -18.51
C THR A 186 -5.16 15.74 -17.39
N LEU A 187 -4.10 16.46 -17.76
CA LEU A 187 -3.04 16.88 -16.83
C LEU A 187 -3.57 17.74 -15.67
N LEU A 188 -4.53 18.63 -15.95
CA LEU A 188 -5.17 19.46 -14.94
C LEU A 188 -5.87 18.61 -13.86
N TRP A 189 -6.62 17.59 -14.30
CA TRP A 189 -7.30 16.66 -13.39
C TRP A 189 -6.31 15.84 -12.59
N ILE A 190 -5.24 15.33 -13.22
CA ILE A 190 -4.17 14.61 -12.51
C ILE A 190 -3.57 15.49 -11.41
N ARG A 191 -3.19 16.73 -11.71
CA ARG A 191 -2.61 17.66 -10.72
C ARG A 191 -3.56 17.94 -9.55
N ARG A 192 -4.84 18.25 -9.83
CA ARG A 192 -5.86 18.49 -8.80
C ARG A 192 -6.08 17.26 -7.92
N CYS A 193 -6.27 16.10 -8.54
CA CYS A 193 -6.44 14.84 -7.82
C CYS A 193 -5.21 14.48 -6.99
N THR A 194 -3.99 14.74 -7.47
CA THR A 194 -2.76 14.53 -6.70
C THR A 194 -2.74 15.41 -5.45
N ILE A 195 -3.11 16.70 -5.55
CA ILE A 195 -3.18 17.59 -4.37
C ILE A 195 -4.22 17.06 -3.36
N SER A 196 -5.43 16.75 -3.81
CA SER A 196 -6.48 16.19 -2.94
C SER A 196 -6.05 14.86 -2.32
N PHE A 197 -5.35 14.02 -3.08
CA PHE A 197 -4.82 12.74 -2.61
C PHE A 197 -3.74 12.93 -1.54
N LEU A 198 -2.79 13.86 -1.73
CA LEU A 198 -1.76 14.15 -0.73
C LEU A 198 -2.36 14.72 0.56
N LEU A 199 -3.37 15.58 0.46
CA LEU A 199 -4.12 16.06 1.63
C LEU A 199 -4.83 14.91 2.35
N LEU A 200 -5.47 13.99 1.60
CA LEU A 200 -6.10 12.80 2.18
C LEU A 200 -5.07 11.93 2.91
N VAL A 201 -3.91 11.66 2.31
CA VAL A 201 -2.83 10.88 2.95
C VAL A 201 -2.33 11.56 4.21
N LEU A 202 -2.14 12.89 4.19
CA LEU A 202 -1.74 13.65 5.36
C LEU A 202 -2.76 13.53 6.49
N LEU A 203 -4.05 13.76 6.20
CA LEU A 203 -5.13 13.67 7.18
C LEU A 203 -5.27 12.25 7.73
N LEU A 204 -5.18 11.23 6.87
CA LEU A 204 -5.26 9.83 7.28
C LEU A 204 -4.06 9.42 8.15
N SER A 205 -2.86 9.93 7.84
CA SER A 205 -1.66 9.70 8.65
C SER A 205 -1.80 10.34 10.03
N ILE A 206 -2.29 11.59 10.10
CA ILE A 206 -2.59 12.27 11.36
C ILE A 206 -3.62 11.46 12.16
N PHE A 207 -4.70 11.02 11.50
CA PHE A 207 -5.74 10.19 12.14
C PHE A 207 -5.16 8.90 12.75
N PHE A 208 -4.30 8.17 12.02
CA PHE A 208 -3.64 6.97 12.56
C PHE A 208 -2.71 7.28 13.73
N VAL A 209 -1.90 8.34 13.64
CA VAL A 209 -1.00 8.77 14.72
C VAL A 209 -1.80 9.12 15.98
N LEU A 210 -2.84 9.94 15.86
CA LEU A 210 -3.71 10.30 16.98
C LEU A 210 -4.40 9.06 17.55
N GLY A 211 -4.84 8.12 16.70
CA GLY A 211 -5.47 6.89 17.15
C GLY A 211 -4.54 5.95 17.91
N ILE A 212 -3.25 5.94 17.59
CA ILE A 212 -2.24 5.18 18.34
C ILE A 212 -1.91 5.88 19.66
N ILE A 213 -1.73 7.22 19.65
CA ILE A 213 -1.36 7.99 20.85
C ILE A 213 -2.49 8.03 21.88
N PHE A 214 -3.72 8.29 21.44
CA PHE A 214 -4.88 8.39 22.32
C PHE A 214 -5.58 7.05 22.56
N ASP A 215 -5.09 5.99 21.91
CA ASP A 215 -5.61 4.63 22.05
C ASP A 215 -7.14 4.59 21.90
N TYR A 216 -7.64 5.05 20.74
CA TYR A 216 -9.09 5.15 20.51
C TYR A 216 -9.84 3.82 20.69
N ARG A 217 -9.14 2.68 20.71
CA ARG A 217 -9.71 1.37 21.02
C ARG A 217 -10.20 1.25 22.47
N LYS A 218 -9.72 2.08 23.39
CA LYS A 218 -10.27 2.19 24.76
C LYS A 218 -11.65 2.86 24.83
N PHE A 219 -12.07 3.56 23.78
CA PHE A 219 -13.32 4.35 23.78
C PHE A 219 -14.43 3.75 22.90
N VAL A 220 -14.15 2.65 22.18
CA VAL A 220 -15.07 2.08 21.18
C VAL A 220 -15.56 0.67 21.56
N PHE A 221 -15.03 0.06 22.63
CA PHE A 221 -15.53 -1.20 23.20
C PHE A 221 -15.38 -1.23 24.72
#